data_AF-A0A7V9S7C1-F1
#
_entry.id   AF-A0A7V9S7C1-F1
#
_cell.length_a   1.000
_cell.length_b   1.000
_cell.length_c   1.000
_cell.angle_alpha   90.00
_cell.angle_beta   90.00
_cell.angle_gamma   90.00
#
_symmetry.space_group_name_H-M   'P 1'
#
loop_
_entity.id
_entity.type
_entity.pdbx_description
1 polymer ?
#
loop_
_entity_poly.entity_id
_entity_poly.type
_entity_poly.pdbx_seq_one_letter_code
_entity_poly.pdbx_strand_id
1 'polypeptide(L)'
;MLQALFLPAPFAATGGINEADNPFMAKPQQETGGEDWIKVDLHIHTLDDPKDSLDYTAHQLLERAAALGFRVLAITLHDTLFDRPEVFADAAAMGILLIPAAEMRLQGADVICLNVTAEEVALLRDFEDLRRLRARRGSSLFTIAAHPFYVLGGSIGRRLLREIDCFDAIELCHFHKGMFNPNWRAARVARQFRKPLIATSDAHQLQAFGAHYTSIRRPAALTTENVFASLRSERLRLTSPPCSLRDLFSTFYFIFVAHPLRKRSGPSCQHHRVWPPSRPVARALRITRS
;
A
#
# COMPACT_ATOMS: atom_id res chain seq x y z
N MET A 1 25.79 49.92 7.29
CA MET A 1 26.93 49.01 7.03
C MET A 1 27.25 48.27 8.33
N LEU A 2 27.31 46.96 8.45
CA LEU A 2 26.80 45.81 7.70
C LEU A 2 26.85 44.67 8.74
N GLN A 3 25.78 43.88 8.87
CA GLN A 3 25.68 42.74 9.79
C GLN A 3 26.73 41.67 9.47
N ALA A 4 27.37 41.14 10.50
CA ALA A 4 28.27 39.99 10.41
C ALA A 4 27.48 38.72 10.08
N LEU A 5 27.75 38.18 8.89
CA LEU A 5 27.27 36.90 8.40
C LEU A 5 27.99 35.75 9.13
N PHE A 6 27.22 34.92 9.83
CA PHE A 6 27.66 33.59 10.25
C PHE A 6 27.77 32.69 9.00
N LEU A 7 28.99 32.30 8.64
CA LEU A 7 29.28 31.21 7.70
C LEU A 7 29.33 29.88 8.47
N PRO A 8 28.66 28.80 8.02
CA PRO A 8 28.90 27.48 8.57
C PRO A 8 30.18 26.86 7.99
N ALA A 9 30.91 26.16 8.84
CA ALA A 9 32.17 25.47 8.56
C ALA A 9 32.01 24.30 7.54
N PRO A 10 33.09 23.92 6.83
CA PRO A 10 33.02 22.94 5.75
C PRO A 10 32.86 21.49 6.25
N PHE A 11 32.19 20.73 5.39
CA PHE A 11 31.80 19.34 5.50
C PHE A 11 33.02 18.40 5.56
N ALA A 12 33.22 17.71 6.68
CA ALA A 12 34.17 16.60 6.77
C ALA A 12 33.49 15.31 6.28
N ALA A 13 33.76 14.94 5.03
CA ALA A 13 33.37 13.65 4.47
C ALA A 13 34.36 12.56 4.91
N THR A 14 34.10 11.89 6.03
CA THR A 14 34.68 10.57 6.30
C THR A 14 33.67 9.74 7.10
N GLY A 15 33.15 8.69 6.46
CA GLY A 15 32.18 7.79 7.04
C GLY A 15 31.81 6.76 6.00
N GLY A 16 32.67 5.75 5.85
CA GLY A 16 32.42 4.61 4.98
C GLY A 16 31.08 3.97 5.33
N ILE A 17 30.29 3.68 4.31
CA ILE A 17 29.07 2.90 4.42
C ILE A 17 29.44 1.47 4.86
N ASN A 18 29.17 1.10 6.10
CA ASN A 18 29.25 -0.29 6.52
C ASN A 18 28.18 -1.08 5.75
N GLU A 19 28.58 -2.18 5.09
CA GLU A 19 27.65 -3.07 4.36
C GLU A 19 26.52 -3.63 5.24
N ALA A 20 26.73 -3.70 6.56
CA ALA A 20 25.74 -4.13 7.54
C ALA A 20 24.57 -3.14 7.75
N ASP A 21 24.71 -1.89 7.35
CA ASP A 21 23.68 -0.84 7.49
C ASP A 21 22.82 -0.67 6.23
N ASN A 22 22.99 -1.54 5.22
CA ASN A 22 22.21 -1.53 4.01
C ASN A 22 20.91 -2.35 4.19
N PRO A 23 19.72 -1.72 4.30
CA PRO A 23 18.45 -2.43 4.48
C PRO A 23 18.09 -3.33 3.29
N PHE A 24 18.79 -3.21 2.16
CA PHE A 24 18.58 -4.01 0.94
C PHE A 24 19.45 -5.28 0.87
N MET A 25 20.30 -5.55 1.86
CA MET A 25 21.21 -6.71 1.91
C MET A 25 20.93 -7.66 3.08
N ALA A 26 19.80 -7.50 3.78
CA ALA A 26 19.40 -8.41 4.84
C ALA A 26 19.17 -9.83 4.26
N LYS A 27 20.00 -10.79 4.67
CA LYS A 27 19.83 -12.21 4.32
C LYS A 27 18.47 -12.70 4.84
N PRO A 28 17.74 -13.54 4.07
CA PRO A 28 16.49 -14.13 4.56
C PRO A 28 16.80 -14.97 5.80
N GLN A 29 16.32 -14.53 6.95
CA GLN A 29 16.37 -15.31 8.17
C GLN A 29 15.38 -16.47 8.05
N GLN A 30 15.87 -17.70 8.28
CA GLN A 30 15.06 -18.91 8.25
C GLN A 30 13.86 -18.80 9.20
N GLU A 31 12.68 -19.13 8.66
CA GLU A 31 11.39 -19.08 9.35
C GLU A 31 11.28 -20.21 10.38
N THR A 32 11.51 -19.87 11.65
CA THR A 32 11.06 -20.68 12.79
C THR A 32 10.08 -19.84 13.60
N GLY A 33 8.80 -19.81 13.19
CA GLY A 33 7.74 -19.06 13.90
C GLY A 33 6.58 -18.57 13.03
N GLY A 34 6.03 -19.42 12.15
CA GLY A 34 5.00 -19.04 11.18
C GLY A 34 3.67 -18.54 11.77
N GLU A 35 3.42 -18.71 13.07
CA GLU A 35 2.17 -18.24 13.71
C GLU A 35 2.27 -16.83 14.29
N ASP A 36 3.47 -16.31 14.53
CA ASP A 36 3.65 -15.01 15.20
C ASP A 36 3.62 -13.81 14.26
N TRP A 37 3.70 -14.04 12.94
CA TRP A 37 3.77 -12.98 11.93
C TRP A 37 2.65 -13.13 10.92
N ILE A 38 2.09 -12.00 10.50
CA ILE A 38 1.07 -11.94 9.45
C ILE A 38 1.51 -11.00 8.35
N LYS A 39 1.21 -11.36 7.09
CA LYS A 39 1.50 -10.54 5.92
C LYS A 39 0.41 -9.50 5.71
N VAL A 40 0.84 -8.29 5.41
CA VAL A 40 -0.02 -7.13 5.15
C VAL A 40 0.42 -6.43 3.87
N ASP A 41 -0.55 -5.97 3.10
CA ASP A 41 -0.31 -5.13 1.93
C ASP A 41 -1.35 -4.01 1.88
N LEU A 42 -0.87 -2.77 1.80
CA LEU A 42 -1.66 -1.58 2.10
C LEU A 42 -1.73 -0.60 0.92
N HIS A 43 -1.26 -1.01 -0.26
CA HIS A 43 -1.37 -0.26 -1.51
C HIS A 43 -1.67 -1.25 -2.63
N ILE A 44 -2.93 -1.33 -3.05
CA ILE A 44 -3.40 -2.29 -4.06
C ILE A 44 -4.50 -1.64 -4.88
N HIS A 45 -4.45 -1.80 -6.20
CA HIS A 45 -5.52 -1.37 -7.10
C HIS A 45 -6.31 -2.56 -7.61
N THR A 46 -7.57 -2.35 -8.01
CA THR A 46 -8.41 -3.38 -8.64
C THR A 46 -9.14 -2.80 -9.85
N LEU A 47 -9.87 -3.62 -10.61
CA LEU A 47 -10.74 -3.17 -11.71
C LEU A 47 -11.67 -1.99 -11.35
N ASP A 48 -11.97 -1.83 -10.06
CA ASP A 48 -12.79 -0.74 -9.54
C ASP A 48 -12.07 0.63 -9.57
N ASP A 49 -10.78 0.69 -9.96
CA ASP A 49 -10.01 1.92 -10.04
C ASP A 49 -10.50 2.83 -11.19
N PRO A 50 -10.86 4.09 -10.91
CA PRO A 50 -11.40 4.99 -11.93
C PRO A 50 -10.35 5.47 -12.93
N LYS A 51 -9.06 5.37 -12.60
CA LYS A 51 -7.94 5.87 -13.40
C LYS A 51 -7.17 4.76 -14.09
N ASP A 52 -7.12 3.57 -13.52
CA ASP A 52 -6.37 2.43 -14.05
C ASP A 52 -7.25 1.36 -14.68
N SER A 53 -6.89 0.96 -15.89
CA SER A 53 -7.57 -0.14 -16.59
C SER A 53 -6.95 -1.47 -16.21
N LEU A 54 -7.42 -2.05 -15.09
CA LEU A 54 -6.96 -3.32 -14.54
C LEU A 54 -7.80 -4.48 -15.04
N ASP A 55 -7.30 -5.72 -14.92
CA ASP A 55 -7.94 -6.93 -15.46
C ASP A 55 -8.30 -7.97 -14.40
N TYR A 56 -8.24 -7.59 -13.12
CA TYR A 56 -8.60 -8.46 -12.01
C TYR A 56 -9.53 -7.79 -11.00
N THR A 57 -10.43 -8.59 -10.43
CA THR A 57 -11.43 -8.14 -9.47
C THR A 57 -10.90 -8.20 -8.03
N ALA A 58 -11.55 -7.47 -7.12
CA ALA A 58 -11.26 -7.57 -5.70
C ALA A 58 -11.42 -9.02 -5.16
N HIS A 59 -12.37 -9.80 -5.67
CA HIS A 59 -12.55 -11.19 -5.25
C HIS A 59 -11.36 -12.07 -5.67
N GLN A 60 -10.85 -11.94 -6.90
CA GLN A 60 -9.65 -12.66 -7.35
C GLN A 60 -8.41 -12.28 -6.53
N LEU A 61 -8.30 -11.01 -6.13
CA LEU A 61 -7.27 -10.56 -5.20
C LEU A 61 -7.40 -11.26 -3.83
N LEU A 62 -8.59 -11.34 -3.26
CA LEU A 62 -8.84 -12.00 -1.97
C LEU A 62 -8.49 -13.50 -2.01
N GLU A 63 -8.88 -14.22 -3.06
CA GLU A 63 -8.53 -15.63 -3.24
C GLU A 63 -7.00 -15.83 -3.28
N ARG A 64 -6.30 -14.99 -4.05
CA ARG A 64 -4.84 -15.03 -4.12
C ARG A 64 -4.19 -14.67 -2.78
N ALA A 65 -4.71 -13.67 -2.08
CA ALA A 65 -4.24 -13.25 -0.77
C ALA A 65 -4.38 -14.36 0.26
N ALA A 66 -5.53 -15.04 0.30
CA ALA A 66 -5.76 -16.21 1.15
C ALA A 66 -4.75 -17.32 0.84
N ALA A 67 -4.54 -17.64 -0.44
CA ALA A 67 -3.59 -18.66 -0.88
C ALA A 67 -2.12 -18.33 -0.51
N LEU A 68 -1.76 -17.05 -0.45
CA LEU A 68 -0.41 -16.58 -0.10
C LEU A 68 -0.24 -16.29 1.41
N GLY A 69 -1.29 -16.45 2.21
CA GLY A 69 -1.27 -16.27 3.66
C GLY A 69 -1.32 -14.81 4.12
N PHE A 70 -1.88 -13.90 3.32
CA PHE A 70 -2.15 -12.52 3.74
C PHE A 70 -3.33 -12.47 4.69
N ARG A 71 -3.24 -11.57 5.68
CA ARG A 71 -4.29 -11.40 6.70
C ARG A 71 -4.82 -9.98 6.78
N VAL A 72 -4.12 -8.99 6.23
CA VAL A 72 -4.60 -7.60 6.17
C VAL A 72 -4.34 -7.04 4.80
N LEU A 73 -5.36 -6.42 4.21
CA LEU A 73 -5.28 -5.77 2.92
C LEU A 73 -5.90 -4.38 2.98
N ALA A 74 -5.48 -3.49 2.09
CA ALA A 74 -6.19 -2.28 1.74
C ALA A 74 -6.24 -2.14 0.22
N ILE A 75 -7.44 -1.96 -0.34
CA ILE A 75 -7.63 -1.60 -1.75
C ILE A 75 -7.73 -0.07 -1.80
N THR A 76 -6.80 0.56 -2.48
CA THR A 76 -6.53 2.00 -2.45
C THR A 76 -6.77 2.61 -3.81
N LEU A 77 -8.04 2.74 -4.20
CA LEU A 77 -8.39 3.32 -5.49
C LEU A 77 -8.00 4.80 -5.56
N HIS A 78 -7.67 5.29 -6.76
CA HIS A 78 -7.34 6.69 -6.97
C HIS A 78 -8.53 7.64 -6.75
N ASP A 79 -8.38 8.60 -5.84
CA ASP A 79 -9.34 9.67 -5.49
C ASP A 79 -10.76 9.19 -5.12
N THR A 80 -10.93 7.90 -4.78
CA THR A 80 -12.21 7.34 -4.36
C THR A 80 -12.01 6.27 -3.29
N LEU A 81 -12.97 6.17 -2.37
CA LEU A 81 -12.97 5.11 -1.37
C LEU A 81 -13.41 3.79 -2.03
N PHE A 82 -12.68 2.71 -1.75
CA PHE A 82 -13.19 1.36 -2.00
C PHE A 82 -14.21 0.98 -0.91
N ASP A 83 -15.50 0.99 -1.25
CA ASP A 83 -16.59 0.70 -0.31
C ASP A 83 -17.61 -0.27 -0.92
N ARG A 84 -17.24 -1.57 -0.95
CA ARG A 84 -18.09 -2.65 -1.44
C ARG A 84 -18.40 -3.64 -0.31
N PRO A 85 -19.52 -3.48 0.41
CA PRO A 85 -19.83 -4.27 1.61
C PRO A 85 -19.72 -5.79 1.42
N GLU A 86 -20.08 -6.29 0.24
CA GLU A 86 -19.97 -7.70 -0.12
C GLU A 86 -18.51 -8.19 -0.17
N VAL A 87 -17.57 -7.36 -0.61
CA VAL A 87 -16.14 -7.70 -0.66
C VAL A 87 -15.54 -7.68 0.75
N PHE A 88 -15.97 -6.76 1.61
CA PHE A 88 -15.57 -6.77 3.02
C PHE A 88 -16.08 -8.02 3.75
N ALA A 89 -17.31 -8.45 3.47
CA ALA A 89 -17.88 -9.67 4.01
C ALA A 89 -17.12 -10.92 3.54
N ASP A 90 -16.81 -11.01 2.23
CA ASP A 90 -16.00 -12.08 1.66
C ASP A 90 -14.61 -12.14 2.31
N ALA A 91 -13.93 -10.99 2.43
CA ALA A 91 -12.61 -10.91 3.07
C ALA A 91 -12.66 -11.43 4.51
N ALA A 92 -13.66 -11.00 5.29
CA ALA A 92 -13.86 -11.45 6.65
C ALA A 92 -14.11 -12.98 6.73
N ALA A 93 -14.90 -13.55 5.81
CA ALA A 93 -15.12 -14.99 5.71
C ALA A 93 -13.85 -15.77 5.38
N MET A 94 -12.92 -15.15 4.64
CA MET A 94 -11.58 -15.70 4.36
C MET A 94 -10.56 -15.43 5.48
N GLY A 95 -10.98 -14.80 6.59
CA GLY A 95 -10.11 -14.43 7.71
C GLY A 95 -9.15 -13.28 7.40
N ILE A 96 -9.44 -12.49 6.38
CA ILE A 96 -8.68 -11.31 5.96
C ILE A 96 -9.38 -10.06 6.48
N LEU A 97 -8.64 -9.20 7.16
CA LEU A 97 -9.09 -7.85 7.49
C LEU A 97 -8.87 -6.95 6.26
N LEU A 98 -9.94 -6.54 5.62
CA LEU A 98 -9.91 -5.50 4.60
C LEU A 98 -10.14 -4.14 5.27
N ILE A 99 -9.19 -3.21 5.14
CA ILE A 99 -9.27 -1.88 5.73
C ILE A 99 -9.81 -0.90 4.65
N PRO A 100 -10.87 -0.12 4.93
CA PRO A 100 -11.34 0.92 4.01
C PRO A 100 -10.23 1.91 3.71
N ALA A 101 -9.96 2.17 2.43
CA ALA A 101 -8.82 2.99 2.04
C ALA A 101 -9.01 3.69 0.71
N ALA A 102 -8.24 4.74 0.50
CA ALA A 102 -8.16 5.49 -0.74
C ALA A 102 -6.73 5.98 -0.97
N GLU A 103 -6.32 6.09 -2.22
CA GLU A 103 -5.11 6.81 -2.62
C GLU A 103 -5.51 8.21 -3.11
N MET A 104 -5.18 9.23 -2.32
CA MET A 104 -5.59 10.62 -2.58
C MET A 104 -4.49 11.42 -3.27
N ARG A 105 -4.83 12.09 -4.37
CA ARG A 105 -3.93 13.04 -5.04
C ARG A 105 -4.00 14.42 -4.40
N LEU A 106 -3.14 14.70 -3.43
CA LEU A 106 -3.06 15.99 -2.74
C LEU A 106 -1.97 16.87 -3.34
N GLN A 107 -2.36 17.98 -3.95
CA GLN A 107 -1.45 18.96 -4.57
C GLN A 107 -0.36 18.28 -5.44
N GLY A 108 -0.77 17.32 -6.27
CA GLY A 108 0.12 16.56 -7.17
C GLY A 108 0.86 15.38 -6.54
N ALA A 109 0.72 15.13 -5.23
CA ALA A 109 1.32 13.98 -4.56
C ALA A 109 0.29 12.95 -4.11
N ASP A 110 0.61 11.67 -4.26
CA ASP A 110 -0.24 10.59 -3.75
C ASP A 110 -0.02 10.33 -2.26
N VAL A 111 -1.14 10.10 -1.58
CA VAL A 111 -1.20 9.81 -0.16
C VAL A 111 -2.18 8.67 0.06
N ILE A 112 -1.70 7.57 0.64
CA ILE A 112 -2.57 6.48 1.06
C ILE A 112 -3.21 6.88 2.37
N CYS A 113 -4.54 6.84 2.41
CA CYS A 113 -5.36 7.09 3.60
C CYS A 113 -6.09 5.81 3.98
N LEU A 114 -5.81 5.27 5.18
CA LEU A 114 -6.43 4.05 5.70
C LEU A 114 -7.44 4.37 6.80
N ASN A 115 -8.55 3.62 6.83
CA ASN A 115 -9.67 3.75 7.75
C ASN A 115 -10.39 5.11 7.68
N VAL A 116 -10.71 5.51 6.45
CA VAL A 116 -11.43 6.76 6.11
C VAL A 116 -12.84 6.47 5.59
N THR A 117 -13.71 7.48 5.64
CA THR A 117 -15.06 7.43 5.04
C THR A 117 -15.11 8.14 3.69
N ALA A 118 -16.20 7.91 2.93
CA ALA A 118 -16.41 8.56 1.64
C ALA A 118 -16.51 10.09 1.77
N GLU A 119 -17.15 10.57 2.85
CA GLU A 119 -17.28 12.00 3.15
C GLU A 119 -15.92 12.63 3.46
N GLU A 120 -15.07 11.93 4.23
CA GLU A 120 -13.72 12.38 4.54
C GLU A 120 -12.87 12.49 3.27
N VAL A 121 -12.90 11.45 2.42
CA VAL A 121 -12.21 11.41 1.13
C VAL A 121 -12.65 12.57 0.23
N ALA A 122 -13.96 12.84 0.14
CA ALA A 122 -14.51 13.91 -0.70
C ALA A 122 -14.08 15.33 -0.26
N LEU A 123 -13.69 15.50 1.01
CA LEU A 123 -13.27 16.77 1.59
C LEU A 123 -11.75 16.99 1.54
N LEU A 124 -10.94 15.97 1.28
CA LEU A 124 -9.48 16.09 1.22
C LEU A 124 -9.04 16.74 -0.09
N ARG A 125 -8.56 18.00 -0.05
CA ARG A 125 -8.03 18.73 -1.22
C ARG A 125 -6.54 18.98 -1.13
N ASP A 126 -6.03 19.19 0.09
CA ASP A 126 -4.62 19.46 0.33
C ASP A 126 -4.09 18.89 1.65
N PHE A 127 -2.83 19.20 1.97
CA PHE A 127 -2.18 18.72 3.20
C PHE A 127 -2.73 19.37 4.46
N GLU A 128 -3.33 20.57 4.37
CA GLU A 128 -3.95 21.22 5.53
C GLU A 128 -5.26 20.51 5.89
N ASP A 129 -6.07 20.13 4.89
CA ASP A 129 -7.23 19.27 5.12
C ASP A 129 -6.83 17.93 5.75
N LEU A 130 -5.74 17.33 5.27
CA LEU A 130 -5.21 16.09 5.82
C LEU A 130 -4.74 16.25 7.28
N ARG A 131 -4.06 17.34 7.62
CA ARG A 131 -3.69 17.66 9.01
C ARG A 131 -4.92 17.77 9.90
N ARG A 132 -5.96 18.47 9.44
CA ARG A 132 -7.21 18.62 10.19
C ARG A 132 -7.91 17.28 10.39
N LEU A 133 -7.95 16.45 9.35
CA LEU A 133 -8.51 15.10 9.46
C LEU A 133 -7.72 14.25 10.46
N ARG A 134 -6.39 14.24 10.38
CA ARG A 134 -5.50 13.57 11.35
C ARG A 134 -5.71 14.07 12.78
N ALA A 135 -5.87 15.38 12.98
CA ALA A 135 -6.14 15.95 14.30
C ALA A 135 -7.46 15.47 14.89
N ARG A 136 -8.51 15.29 14.05
CA ARG A 136 -9.81 14.78 14.49
C ARG A 136 -9.80 13.27 14.76
N ARG A 137 -9.17 12.48 13.89
CA ARG A 137 -9.20 11.01 13.92
C ARG A 137 -8.12 10.40 14.82
N GLY A 138 -7.03 11.12 15.07
CA GLY A 138 -5.90 10.66 15.86
C GLY A 138 -5.34 9.34 15.33
N SER A 139 -5.16 8.36 16.21
CA SER A 139 -4.56 7.05 15.89
C SER A 139 -5.45 6.13 15.06
N SER A 140 -6.75 6.45 14.92
CA SER A 140 -7.70 5.66 14.13
C SER A 140 -7.55 5.85 12.62
N LEU A 141 -6.83 6.89 12.18
CA LEU A 141 -6.39 7.09 10.80
C LEU A 141 -4.93 6.68 10.70
N PHE A 142 -4.55 6.09 9.57
CA PHE A 142 -3.16 5.81 9.25
C PHE A 142 -2.87 6.27 7.83
N THR A 143 -1.83 7.08 7.65
CA THR A 143 -1.48 7.59 6.32
C THR A 143 -0.04 7.26 5.94
N ILE A 144 0.16 7.01 4.65
CA ILE A 144 1.44 6.59 4.08
C ILE A 144 1.79 7.53 2.93
N ALA A 145 3.05 8.00 2.90
CA ALA A 145 3.57 8.70 1.73
C ALA A 145 3.82 7.67 0.63
N ALA A 146 2.99 7.68 -0.42
CA ALA A 146 3.08 6.75 -1.53
C ALA A 146 4.34 7.03 -2.40
N HIS A 147 5.06 5.96 -2.73
CA HIS A 147 6.22 5.89 -3.63
C HIS A 147 7.05 7.18 -3.71
N PRO A 148 7.61 7.67 -2.59
CA PRO A 148 8.28 8.95 -2.56
C PRO A 148 9.62 8.89 -3.31
N PHE A 149 10.00 10.01 -3.92
CA PHE A 149 11.24 10.19 -4.70
C PHE A 149 11.29 9.46 -6.05
N TYR A 150 10.22 8.81 -6.47
CA TYR A 150 10.05 8.36 -7.84
C TYR A 150 9.75 9.54 -8.77
N VAL A 151 10.11 9.42 -10.05
CA VAL A 151 9.95 10.50 -11.04
C VAL A 151 8.53 10.53 -11.62
N LEU A 152 7.83 9.40 -11.56
CA LEU A 152 6.52 9.18 -12.17
C LEU A 152 5.49 8.88 -11.08
N GLY A 153 4.20 8.95 -11.44
CA GLY A 153 3.12 8.48 -10.58
C GLY A 153 2.94 9.30 -9.30
N GLY A 154 2.98 10.65 -9.34
CA GLY A 154 2.58 11.45 -8.16
C GLY A 154 3.44 11.33 -6.90
N SER A 155 4.71 11.00 -7.04
CA SER A 155 5.65 11.07 -5.94
C SER A 155 5.71 12.47 -5.30
N ILE A 156 5.65 12.51 -3.96
CA ILE A 156 5.80 13.75 -3.17
C ILE A 156 7.22 14.34 -3.23
N GLY A 157 8.21 13.55 -3.63
CA GLY A 157 9.61 13.96 -3.75
C GLY A 157 10.16 14.71 -2.53
N ARG A 158 10.86 15.84 -2.76
CA ARG A 158 11.47 16.65 -1.70
C ARG A 158 10.44 17.33 -0.78
N ARG A 159 9.18 17.49 -1.21
CA ARG A 159 8.13 18.08 -0.36
C ARG A 159 7.86 17.22 0.87
N LEU A 160 8.20 15.93 0.84
CA LEU A 160 8.04 15.02 1.97
C LEU A 160 8.65 15.57 3.27
N LEU A 161 9.80 16.25 3.19
CA LEU A 161 10.48 16.83 4.36
C LEU A 161 9.64 17.92 5.05
N ARG A 162 8.81 18.63 4.30
CA ARG A 162 7.95 19.71 4.83
C ARG A 162 6.61 19.19 5.32
N GLU A 163 6.11 18.11 4.74
CA GLU A 163 4.79 17.53 5.04
C GLU A 163 4.89 16.24 5.86
N ILE A 164 6.05 15.95 6.47
CA ILE A 164 6.33 14.68 7.14
C ILE A 164 5.41 14.40 8.33
N ASP A 165 4.84 15.46 8.91
CA ASP A 165 3.85 15.41 9.99
C ASP A 165 2.51 14.81 9.54
N CYS A 166 2.21 14.88 8.24
CA CYS A 166 1.01 14.33 7.64
C CYS A 166 1.05 12.81 7.46
N PHE A 167 2.16 12.14 7.78
CA PHE A 167 2.38 10.72 7.50
C PHE A 167 2.72 9.92 8.76
N ASP A 168 2.10 8.76 8.92
CA ASP A 168 2.52 7.77 9.92
C ASP A 168 3.68 6.92 9.40
N ALA A 169 3.70 6.65 8.10
CA ALA A 169 4.69 5.79 7.46
C ALA A 169 5.14 6.32 6.09
N ILE A 170 6.23 5.75 5.60
CA ILE A 170 6.78 6.04 4.27
C ILE A 170 6.80 4.74 3.48
N GLU A 171 6.28 4.77 2.26
CA GLU A 171 6.26 3.57 1.42
C GLU A 171 7.67 3.21 0.92
N LEU A 172 7.96 1.91 0.93
CA LEU A 172 9.05 1.29 0.22
C LEU A 172 8.49 0.75 -1.10
N CYS A 173 8.64 1.53 -2.17
CA CYS A 173 8.06 1.22 -3.47
C CYS A 173 8.65 -0.08 -4.04
N HIS A 174 7.79 -0.92 -4.62
CA HIS A 174 8.20 -2.18 -5.23
C HIS A 174 9.17 -1.99 -6.40
N PHE A 175 9.06 -0.87 -7.14
CA PHE A 175 9.78 -0.62 -8.37
C PHE A 175 11.24 -0.22 -8.13
N HIS A 176 12.12 -1.15 -7.78
CA HIS A 176 13.55 -0.82 -7.58
C HIS A 176 14.52 -1.84 -8.14
N LYS A 177 15.67 -1.34 -8.62
CA LYS A 177 16.76 -2.16 -9.14
C LYS A 177 18.11 -1.44 -9.05
N GLY A 178 19.11 -2.14 -8.51
CA GLY A 178 20.51 -1.72 -8.57
C GLY A 178 20.81 -0.37 -7.90
N MET A 179 21.84 0.32 -8.39
CA MET A 179 22.39 1.54 -7.76
C MET A 179 21.51 2.79 -7.89
N PHE A 180 20.47 2.78 -8.75
CA PHE A 180 19.54 3.90 -8.96
C PHE A 180 18.20 3.70 -8.26
N ASN A 181 18.18 2.95 -7.16
CA ASN A 181 16.99 2.69 -6.36
C ASN A 181 16.58 3.96 -5.58
N PRO A 182 15.47 4.67 -5.87
CA PRO A 182 15.05 5.87 -5.14
C PRO A 182 14.68 5.63 -3.66
N ASN A 183 14.42 4.38 -3.27
CA ASN A 183 14.04 4.01 -1.91
C ASN A 183 15.14 4.33 -0.87
N TRP A 184 16.41 4.48 -1.24
CA TRP A 184 17.44 4.99 -0.31
C TRP A 184 17.10 6.36 0.29
N ARG A 185 16.44 7.24 -0.49
CA ARG A 185 15.98 8.56 -0.02
C ARG A 185 14.80 8.39 0.93
N ALA A 186 13.86 7.51 0.58
CA ALA A 186 12.73 7.15 1.45
C ALA A 186 13.22 6.62 2.80
N ALA A 187 14.14 5.65 2.79
CA ALA A 187 14.75 5.07 3.99
C ALA A 187 15.53 6.09 4.82
N ARG A 188 16.23 7.03 4.17
CA ARG A 188 16.92 8.11 4.87
C ARG A 188 15.95 9.03 5.61
N VAL A 189 14.87 9.45 4.96
CA VAL A 189 13.84 10.30 5.59
C VAL A 189 13.12 9.52 6.71
N ALA A 190 12.77 8.25 6.47
CA ALA A 190 12.18 7.38 7.47
C ALA A 190 13.03 7.31 8.75
N ARG A 191 14.34 7.08 8.60
CA ARG A 191 15.29 7.07 9.73
C ARG A 191 15.40 8.43 10.41
N GLN A 192 15.50 9.52 9.63
CA GLN A 192 15.64 10.88 10.16
C GLN A 192 14.44 11.29 11.02
N PHE A 193 13.22 10.94 10.61
CA PHE A 193 11.98 11.34 11.28
C PHE A 193 11.34 10.23 12.11
N ARG A 194 12.04 9.09 12.29
CA ARG A 194 11.58 7.90 13.03
C ARG A 194 10.20 7.41 12.54
N LYS A 195 10.02 7.38 11.22
CA LYS A 195 8.83 6.84 10.58
C LYS A 195 9.10 5.40 10.14
N PRO A 196 8.18 4.44 10.38
CA PRO A 196 8.29 3.11 9.79
C PRO A 196 8.28 3.17 8.26
N LEU A 197 9.05 2.27 7.65
CA LEU A 197 8.92 1.95 6.24
C LEU A 197 7.88 0.86 6.08
N ILE A 198 7.03 0.96 5.06
CA ILE A 198 6.03 -0.06 4.70
C ILE A 198 6.29 -0.49 3.27
N ALA A 199 6.62 -1.75 3.06
CA ALA A 199 6.67 -2.36 1.75
C ALA A 199 5.26 -2.76 1.32
N THR A 200 4.90 -2.38 0.10
CA THR A 200 3.59 -2.60 -0.53
C THR A 200 3.79 -3.12 -1.95
N SER A 201 2.78 -3.77 -2.51
CA SER A 201 2.86 -4.25 -3.90
C SER A 201 2.56 -3.17 -4.92
N ASP A 202 1.68 -2.21 -4.60
CA ASP A 202 1.15 -1.25 -5.58
C ASP A 202 0.70 -2.00 -6.85
N ALA A 203 -0.02 -3.11 -6.61
CA ALA A 203 -0.27 -4.11 -7.63
C ALA A 203 -1.26 -3.61 -8.68
N HIS A 204 -0.75 -3.48 -9.90
CA HIS A 204 -1.54 -3.25 -11.11
C HIS A 204 -1.74 -4.53 -11.95
N GLN A 205 -1.19 -5.65 -11.49
CA GLN A 205 -1.35 -6.97 -12.10
C GLN A 205 -1.48 -8.00 -10.98
N LEU A 206 -2.44 -8.91 -11.09
CA LEU A 206 -2.66 -9.94 -10.07
C LEU A 206 -1.42 -10.80 -9.82
N GLN A 207 -0.59 -11.05 -10.84
CA GLN A 207 0.64 -11.84 -10.71
C GLN A 207 1.73 -11.12 -9.90
N ALA A 208 1.74 -9.79 -9.90
CA ALA A 208 2.70 -8.99 -9.13
C ALA A 208 2.35 -8.99 -7.63
N PHE A 209 1.08 -9.15 -7.29
CA PHE A 209 0.63 -9.26 -5.90
C PHE A 209 1.31 -10.46 -5.21
N GLY A 210 1.87 -10.19 -4.02
CA GLY A 210 2.56 -11.16 -3.16
C GLY A 210 4.08 -11.09 -3.19
N ALA A 211 4.68 -10.35 -4.11
CA ALA A 211 6.15 -10.21 -4.19
C ALA A 211 6.69 -9.14 -3.22
N HIS A 212 5.90 -8.09 -2.95
CA HIS A 212 6.28 -6.98 -2.07
C HIS A 212 5.21 -6.78 -1.00
N TYR A 213 5.60 -6.85 0.26
CA TYR A 213 4.68 -6.75 1.39
C TYR A 213 5.42 -6.50 2.70
N THR A 214 4.68 -6.09 3.71
CA THR A 214 5.17 -5.96 5.08
C THR A 214 4.65 -7.13 5.91
N SER A 215 5.44 -7.63 6.84
CA SER A 215 4.94 -8.55 7.88
C SER A 215 5.00 -7.86 9.23
N ILE A 216 3.90 -7.96 9.97
CA ILE A 216 3.77 -7.46 11.33
C ILE A 216 3.60 -8.63 12.29
N ARG A 217 3.90 -8.42 13.57
CA ARG A 217 3.51 -9.40 14.58
C ARG A 217 2.00 -9.54 14.60
N ARG A 218 1.52 -10.77 14.77
CA ARG A 218 0.10 -11.08 14.88
C ARG A 218 -0.47 -10.34 16.09
N PRO A 219 -1.43 -9.42 15.90
CA PRO A 219 -2.10 -8.78 17.03
C PRO A 219 -3.02 -9.79 17.74
N ALA A 220 -3.35 -9.52 19.01
CA ALA A 220 -4.25 -10.37 19.80
C ALA A 220 -5.64 -10.52 19.15
N ALA A 221 -6.15 -9.42 18.57
CA ALA A 221 -7.34 -9.41 17.74
C ALA A 221 -7.03 -8.68 16.43
N LEU A 222 -7.53 -9.22 15.32
CA LEU A 222 -7.32 -8.66 13.99
C LEU A 222 -8.30 -7.51 13.73
N THR A 223 -8.04 -6.37 14.39
CA THR A 223 -8.79 -5.12 14.21
C THR A 223 -7.88 -4.05 13.60
N THR A 224 -8.49 -3.05 12.98
CA THR A 224 -7.78 -1.93 12.34
C THR A 224 -6.87 -1.20 13.33
N GLU A 225 -7.34 -0.96 14.55
CA GLU A 225 -6.60 -0.26 15.61
C GLU A 225 -5.34 -1.04 16.02
N ASN A 226 -5.48 -2.35 16.22
CA ASN A 226 -4.36 -3.20 16.62
C ASN A 226 -3.33 -3.36 15.49
N VAL A 227 -3.80 -3.43 14.24
CA VAL A 227 -2.92 -3.42 13.07
C VAL A 227 -2.16 -2.10 13.01
N PHE A 228 -2.82 -0.95 13.16
CA PHE A 228 -2.16 0.35 13.14
C PHE A 228 -1.17 0.53 14.29
N ALA A 229 -1.50 0.05 15.50
CA ALA A 229 -0.56 0.01 16.61
C ALA A 229 0.68 -0.83 16.28
N SER A 230 0.48 -1.98 15.61
CA SER A 230 1.57 -2.86 15.16
C SER A 230 2.43 -2.21 14.07
N LEU A 231 1.81 -1.50 13.12
CA LEU A 231 2.52 -0.77 12.06
C LEU A 231 3.33 0.41 12.59
N ARG A 232 2.86 1.06 13.66
CA ARG A 232 3.61 2.13 14.36
C ARG A 232 4.75 1.59 15.22
N SER A 233 4.82 0.28 15.45
CA SER A 233 5.91 -0.35 16.20
C SER A 233 7.16 -0.55 15.34
N GLU A 234 8.33 -0.58 15.96
CA GLU A 234 9.61 -0.66 15.24
C GLU A 234 9.94 -2.06 14.67
N ARG A 235 9.12 -3.08 14.94
CA ARG A 235 9.40 -4.47 14.56
C ARG A 235 8.61 -4.91 13.34
N LEU A 236 8.92 -4.32 12.19
CA LEU A 236 8.36 -4.71 10.89
C LEU A 236 9.36 -5.55 10.10
N ARG A 237 8.88 -6.55 9.36
CA ARG A 237 9.69 -7.28 8.38
C ARG A 237 9.27 -6.85 6.98
N LEU A 238 10.19 -6.26 6.23
CA LEU A 238 9.94 -5.78 4.88
C LEU A 238 10.38 -6.83 3.87
N THR A 239 9.45 -7.33 3.06
CA THR A 239 9.76 -8.20 1.93
C THR A 239 9.62 -7.37 0.66
N SER A 240 10.75 -7.03 0.04
CA SER A 240 10.77 -6.28 -1.22
C SER A 240 12.01 -6.66 -2.04
N PRO A 241 11.99 -7.80 -2.75
CA PRO A 241 13.09 -8.17 -3.63
C PRO A 241 13.26 -7.12 -4.75
N PRO A 242 14.48 -6.95 -5.30
CA PRO A 242 14.68 -6.07 -6.44
C PRO A 242 13.91 -6.59 -7.67
N CYS A 243 13.32 -5.68 -8.45
CA CYS A 243 12.56 -6.05 -9.64
C CYS A 243 13.41 -6.85 -10.63
N SER A 244 12.81 -7.88 -11.21
CA SER A 244 13.37 -8.52 -12.40
C SER A 244 13.30 -7.56 -13.59
N LEU A 245 14.12 -7.79 -14.63
CA LEU A 245 14.02 -7.00 -15.86
C LEU A 245 12.62 -7.13 -16.49
N ARG A 246 12.00 -8.31 -16.37
CA ARG A 246 10.65 -8.57 -16.87
C ARG A 246 9.60 -7.70 -16.17
N ASP A 247 9.70 -7.55 -14.85
CA ASP A 247 8.78 -6.71 -14.08
C ASP A 247 8.96 -5.23 -14.48
N LEU A 248 10.22 -4.79 -14.63
CA LEU A 248 10.53 -3.45 -15.10
C LEU A 248 9.90 -3.15 -16.47
N PHE A 249 10.03 -4.07 -17.42
CA PHE A 249 9.44 -3.94 -18.76
C PHE A 249 7.91 -4.06 -18.75
N SER A 250 7.33 -4.93 -17.93
CA SER A 250 5.87 -5.10 -17.82
C SER A 250 5.21 -3.86 -17.22
N THR A 251 5.76 -3.34 -16.12
CA THR A 251 5.29 -2.10 -15.48
C THR A 251 5.51 -0.89 -16.40
N PHE A 252 6.67 -0.80 -17.06
CA PHE A 252 6.92 0.26 -18.04
C PHE A 252 5.94 0.19 -19.23
N TYR A 253 5.74 -0.99 -19.80
CA TYR A 253 4.77 -1.21 -20.88
C TYR A 253 3.35 -0.86 -20.43
N PHE A 254 2.97 -1.24 -19.21
CA PHE A 254 1.65 -0.93 -18.66
C PHE A 254 1.46 0.59 -18.54
N ILE A 255 2.37 1.27 -17.84
CA ILE A 255 2.28 2.72 -17.57
C ILE A 255 2.36 3.55 -18.86
N PHE A 256 3.27 3.21 -19.78
CA PHE A 256 3.57 4.07 -20.94
C PHE A 256 2.88 3.66 -22.23
N VAL A 257 2.42 2.42 -22.35
CA VAL A 257 1.86 1.89 -23.60
C VAL A 257 0.43 1.41 -23.40
N ALA A 258 0.19 0.45 -22.51
CA ALA A 258 -1.15 -0.15 -22.35
C ALA A 258 -2.16 0.84 -21.76
N HIS A 259 -1.77 1.61 -20.74
CA HIS A 259 -2.65 2.57 -20.06
C HIS A 259 -3.10 3.73 -20.98
N PRO A 260 -2.20 4.42 -21.71
CA PRO A 260 -2.62 5.46 -22.66
C PRO A 260 -3.44 4.92 -23.84
N LEU A 261 -3.17 3.70 -24.31
CA LEU A 261 -3.94 3.07 -25.38
C LEU A 261 -5.35 2.65 -24.90
N ARG A 262 -5.46 2.05 -23.71
CA ARG A 262 -6.75 1.68 -23.10
C ARG A 262 -7.60 2.91 -22.76
N LYS A 263 -7.01 4.04 -22.35
CA LYS A 263 -7.73 5.31 -22.18
C LYS A 263 -8.26 5.89 -23.50
N ARG A 264 -7.60 5.64 -24.63
CA ARG A 264 -8.03 6.09 -25.97
C ARG A 264 -9.13 5.19 -26.55
N SER A 265 -9.10 3.91 -26.23
CA SER A 265 -10.15 2.96 -26.52
C SER A 265 -11.18 2.99 -25.38
N GLY A 266 -12.06 4.01 -25.35
CA GLY A 266 -13.13 4.12 -24.36
C GLY A 266 -13.91 2.82 -24.16
N PRO A 267 -14.62 2.64 -23.02
CA PRO A 267 -15.17 1.35 -22.64
C PRO A 267 -16.06 0.80 -23.74
N SER A 268 -15.66 -0.31 -24.35
CA SER A 268 -16.59 -1.09 -25.16
C SER A 268 -17.67 -1.58 -24.21
N CYS A 269 -18.92 -1.13 -24.39
CA CYS A 269 -20.10 -1.72 -23.77
C CYS A 269 -20.02 -3.25 -23.90
N GLN A 270 -19.63 -3.92 -22.82
CA GLN A 270 -19.78 -5.36 -22.69
C GLN A 270 -20.73 -5.59 -21.52
N HIS A 271 -21.91 -6.08 -21.91
CA HIS A 271 -23.06 -6.39 -21.08
C HIS A 271 -22.73 -6.85 -19.66
N HIS A 272 -23.39 -6.20 -18.69
CA HIS A 272 -23.70 -6.78 -17.38
C HIS A 272 -24.28 -8.18 -17.58
N ARG A 273 -23.50 -9.23 -17.29
CA ARG A 273 -24.06 -10.53 -16.94
C ARG A 273 -24.40 -10.48 -15.45
N VAL A 274 -25.67 -10.24 -15.17
CA VAL A 274 -26.28 -10.59 -13.89
C VAL A 274 -26.04 -12.08 -13.68
N TRP A 275 -25.26 -12.44 -12.67
CA TRP A 275 -25.09 -13.83 -12.27
C TRP A 275 -26.37 -14.29 -11.54
N PRO A 276 -26.98 -15.43 -11.89
CA PRO A 276 -28.16 -15.89 -11.18
C PRO A 276 -27.77 -16.35 -9.76
N PRO A 277 -28.66 -16.19 -8.76
CA PRO A 277 -28.38 -16.68 -7.41
C PRO A 277 -28.16 -18.19 -7.43
N SER A 278 -27.09 -18.63 -6.77
CA SER A 278 -26.77 -20.04 -6.53
C SER A 278 -27.95 -20.74 -5.85
N ARG A 279 -28.44 -21.81 -6.48
CA ARG A 279 -29.53 -22.65 -5.95
C ARG A 279 -29.17 -23.20 -4.56
N PRO A 280 -30.12 -23.23 -3.60
CA PRO A 280 -29.88 -23.87 -2.32
C PRO A 280 -29.73 -25.38 -2.49
N VAL A 281 -28.70 -25.95 -1.86
CA VAL A 281 -28.49 -27.39 -1.75
C VAL A 281 -29.61 -27.98 -0.90
N ALA A 282 -30.44 -28.83 -1.51
CA ALA A 282 -31.53 -29.53 -0.84
C ALA A 282 -30.97 -30.44 0.26
N ARG A 283 -31.39 -30.19 1.50
CA ARG A 283 -31.10 -31.03 2.67
C ARG A 283 -32.03 -32.24 2.62
N ALA A 284 -31.50 -33.41 2.29
CA ALA A 284 -32.24 -34.66 2.35
C ALA A 284 -32.55 -35.03 3.81
N LEU A 285 -33.80 -34.85 4.23
CA LEU A 285 -34.35 -35.42 5.46
C LEU A 285 -34.67 -36.89 5.22
N ARG A 286 -33.83 -37.79 5.76
CA ARG A 286 -34.23 -39.19 5.99
C ARG A 286 -35.14 -39.23 7.21
N ILE A 287 -36.43 -39.47 6.99
CA ILE A 287 -37.36 -39.88 8.03
C ILE A 287 -37.26 -41.40 8.13
N THR A 288 -36.70 -41.89 9.23
CA THR A 288 -36.81 -43.30 9.64
C THR A 288 -38.16 -43.51 10.31
N ARG A 289 -38.86 -44.57 9.87
CA ARG A 289 -40.13 -45.06 10.42
C ARG A 289 -40.00 -45.44 11.91
N SER A 290 -41.09 -45.23 12.65
CA SER A 290 -41.55 -46.08 13.75
C SER A 290 -43.07 -46.10 13.70
#